data_AF-A0A9E2NLF0-F1
#
_entry.id   AF-A0A9E2NLF0-F1
#
_cell.length_a   1.000
_cell.length_b   1.000
_cell.length_c   1.000
_cell.angle_alpha   90.00
_cell.angle_beta   90.00
_cell.angle_gamma   90.00
#
_symmetry.space_group_name_H-M   'P 1'
#
loop_
_entity.id
_entity.type
_entity.pdbx_description
1 polymer ?
#
loop_
_entity_poly.entity_id
_entity_poly.type
_entity_poly.pdbx_seq_one_letter_code
_entity_poly.pdbx_strand_id
1 'polypeptide(L)'
;MPVENRLQSWLAPDDDPSAATPPAPHRASTVVKPGAVATSAAQPSAAGPVTDFIRVFIGNGTADDPDAGILLGNGYSWTAQSCPSGSCTGGRGGLVGSGGAGYNGGNGGNAGWFGNGGAGGDAQTPGGAGGVGGTGGLFIGSGGNGGAGGAAAGADGDGGAGGRGGDTGLLSVLGLG
;
A
#
# COMPACT_ATOMS: atom_id res chain seq x y z
N MET A 1 40.30 -71.54 29.63
CA MET A 1 40.72 -70.25 29.06
C MET A 1 39.49 -69.35 29.09
N PRO A 2 39.47 -68.26 29.88
CA PRO A 2 38.24 -67.70 30.43
C PRO A 2 37.71 -66.48 29.67
N VAL A 3 36.38 -66.50 29.54
CA VAL A 3 35.37 -65.44 29.67
C VAL A 3 35.72 -63.94 29.64
N GLU A 4 34.91 -63.24 28.83
CA GLU A 4 34.21 -61.96 29.08
C GLU A 4 35.02 -60.68 29.27
N ASN A 5 34.73 -59.67 28.43
CA ASN A 5 34.49 -58.32 28.97
C ASN A 5 33.69 -57.43 28.00
N ARG A 6 32.36 -57.59 28.01
CA ARG A 6 31.50 -56.41 27.86
C ARG A 6 31.50 -55.72 29.22
N LEU A 7 31.52 -54.38 29.19
CA LEU A 7 31.51 -53.42 30.30
C LEU A 7 32.92 -52.91 30.60
N GLN A 8 33.28 -51.74 30.07
CA GLN A 8 33.96 -50.66 30.83
C GLN A 8 34.03 -49.41 29.94
N SER A 9 32.85 -48.84 29.70
CA SER A 9 32.66 -47.49 29.19
C SER A 9 32.69 -46.43 30.31
N TRP A 10 33.41 -46.67 31.41
CA TRP A 10 33.41 -45.80 32.60
C TRP A 10 34.79 -45.89 33.28
N LEU A 11 35.29 -44.76 33.76
CA LEU A 11 36.55 -44.49 34.50
C LEU A 11 37.73 -43.95 33.67
N ALA A 12 37.85 -42.61 33.73
CA ALA A 12 38.91 -41.75 33.22
C ALA A 12 40.28 -41.95 33.93
N PRO A 13 41.30 -41.15 33.56
CA PRO A 13 41.58 -40.00 34.41
C PRO A 13 41.68 -38.66 33.66
N ASP A 14 41.05 -37.65 34.26
CA ASP A 14 41.29 -36.23 34.05
C ASP A 14 42.74 -35.85 34.38
N ASP A 15 43.42 -35.11 33.51
CA ASP A 15 44.54 -34.21 33.86
C ASP A 15 44.72 -33.18 32.73
N ASP A 16 43.89 -32.13 32.79
CA ASP A 16 44.16 -30.82 32.19
C ASP A 16 45.16 -30.09 33.10
N PRO A 17 46.09 -29.25 32.59
CA PRO A 17 45.66 -27.87 32.43
C PRO A 17 46.34 -27.06 31.30
N SER A 18 45.55 -26.07 30.85
CA SER A 18 45.99 -24.74 30.41
C SER A 18 46.67 -24.61 29.05
N ALA A 19 45.84 -24.54 28.02
CA ALA A 19 45.97 -23.48 27.02
C ALA A 19 44.65 -22.71 26.95
N ALA A 20 44.53 -21.67 27.79
CA ALA A 20 43.43 -20.73 27.79
C ALA A 20 43.32 -20.07 26.40
N THR A 21 42.31 -20.48 25.64
CA THR A 21 41.92 -19.80 24.40
C THR A 21 41.19 -18.52 24.80
N PRO A 22 41.59 -17.33 24.32
CA PRO A 22 40.91 -16.08 24.67
C PRO A 22 39.45 -16.11 24.19
N PRO A 23 38.50 -15.57 24.97
CA PRO A 23 37.11 -15.50 24.53
C PRO A 23 37.00 -14.63 23.27
N ALA A 24 36.19 -15.12 22.32
CA ALA A 24 35.84 -14.37 21.11
C ALA A 24 35.33 -12.96 21.48
N PRO A 25 35.68 -11.91 20.72
CA PRO A 25 35.23 -10.57 21.03
C PRO A 25 33.70 -10.52 20.94
N HIS A 26 33.04 -10.27 22.08
CA HIS A 26 31.63 -9.93 22.11
C HIS A 26 31.44 -8.67 21.29
N ARG A 27 30.79 -8.81 20.13
CA ARG A 27 30.35 -7.68 19.31
C ARG A 27 29.47 -6.82 20.19
N ALA A 28 29.94 -5.61 20.52
CA ALA A 28 29.13 -4.64 21.24
C ALA A 28 27.90 -4.32 20.36
N SER A 29 26.73 -4.77 20.79
CA SER A 29 25.46 -4.28 20.25
C SER A 29 25.31 -2.83 20.71
N THR A 30 25.71 -1.90 19.85
CA THR A 30 25.28 -0.52 19.99
C THR A 30 23.77 -0.50 19.77
N VAL A 31 23.02 -0.36 20.87
CA VAL A 31 21.61 -0.01 20.82
C VAL A 31 21.52 1.35 20.14
N VAL A 32 21.17 1.36 18.86
CA VAL A 32 20.73 2.57 18.18
C VAL A 32 19.45 3.00 18.87
N LYS A 33 19.49 4.14 19.57
CA LYS A 33 18.28 4.80 20.05
C LYS A 33 17.33 4.92 18.86
N PRO A 34 16.07 4.46 18.93
CA PRO A 34 15.09 4.78 17.92
C PRO A 34 15.08 6.29 17.77
N GLY A 35 15.53 6.79 16.63
CA GLY A 35 15.32 8.20 16.28
C GLY A 35 13.84 8.44 16.34
N ALA A 36 13.41 9.47 17.06
CA ALA A 36 12.01 9.85 17.10
C ALA A 36 11.54 10.02 15.65
N VAL A 37 10.67 9.13 15.18
CA VAL A 37 9.84 9.39 14.02
C VAL A 37 9.08 10.65 14.38
N ALA A 38 9.38 11.74 13.68
CA ALA A 38 8.53 12.90 13.74
C ALA A 38 7.16 12.44 13.25
N THR A 39 6.24 12.21 14.18
CA THR A 39 4.82 12.17 13.88
C THR A 39 4.56 13.51 13.21
N SER A 40 4.32 13.51 11.90
CA SER A 40 3.82 14.71 11.22
C SER A 40 2.55 15.11 11.96
N ALA A 41 2.66 16.12 12.82
CA ALA A 41 1.50 16.74 13.41
C ALA A 41 0.66 17.21 12.21
N ALA A 42 -0.58 16.73 12.11
CA ALA A 42 -1.52 17.21 11.12
C ALA A 42 -1.47 18.74 11.18
N GLN A 43 -0.92 19.36 10.13
CA GLN A 43 -0.83 20.80 10.11
C GLN A 43 -2.26 21.32 10.10
N PRO A 44 -2.62 22.26 10.98
CA PRO A 44 -3.90 22.93 10.87
C PRO A 44 -3.96 23.53 9.47
N SER A 45 -5.07 23.31 8.76
CA SER A 45 -5.15 23.80 7.40
C SER A 45 -4.93 25.31 7.41
N ALA A 46 -4.22 25.81 6.40
CA ALA A 46 -4.01 27.25 6.22
C ALA A 46 -5.33 28.04 6.01
N ALA A 47 -6.48 27.34 5.97
CA ALA A 47 -7.79 27.88 5.64
C ALA A 47 -8.69 28.15 6.86
N GLY A 48 -8.30 27.72 8.06
CA GLY A 48 -9.02 27.96 9.32
C GLY A 48 -10.20 27.00 9.56
N PRO A 49 -10.72 26.94 10.81
CA PRO A 49 -11.61 25.86 11.28
C PRO A 49 -12.97 25.82 10.57
N VAL A 50 -13.49 26.97 10.12
CA VAL A 50 -14.75 27.03 9.36
C VAL A 50 -14.56 26.43 7.96
N THR A 51 -13.42 26.69 7.33
CA THR A 51 -13.13 26.11 6.01
C THR A 51 -12.88 24.61 6.11
N ASP A 52 -12.26 24.15 7.19
CA ASP A 52 -12.10 22.72 7.47
C ASP A 52 -13.45 22.03 7.66
N PHE A 53 -14.35 22.65 8.41
CA PHE A 53 -15.70 22.13 8.59
C PHE A 53 -16.47 22.06 7.26
N ILE A 54 -16.38 23.10 6.42
CA ILE A 54 -17.01 23.09 5.09
C ILE A 54 -16.40 22.01 4.19
N ARG A 55 -15.07 21.82 4.22
CA ARG A 55 -14.35 20.82 3.42
C ARG A 55 -14.80 19.39 3.69
N VAL A 56 -15.17 19.07 4.93
CA VAL A 56 -15.75 17.76 5.30
C VAL A 56 -17.00 17.45 4.47
N PHE A 57 -17.78 18.46 4.09
CA PHE A 57 -19.00 18.26 3.32
C PHE A 57 -18.82 18.58 1.83
N ILE A 58 -18.04 19.61 1.51
CA ILE A 58 -17.92 20.18 0.17
C ILE A 58 -16.44 20.47 -0.08
N GLY A 59 -15.84 19.66 -0.95
CA GLY A 59 -14.44 19.82 -1.32
C GLY A 59 -13.95 18.66 -2.16
N ASN A 60 -13.06 18.94 -3.10
CA ASN A 60 -12.32 17.88 -3.77
C ASN A 60 -11.23 17.34 -2.84
N GLY A 61 -10.88 16.07 -3.03
CA GLY A 61 -9.71 15.48 -2.42
C GLY A 61 -8.41 16.16 -2.85
N THR A 62 -7.39 15.97 -2.04
CA THR A 62 -6.03 16.50 -2.17
C THR A 62 -5.01 15.39 -1.96
N ALA A 63 -3.72 15.66 -2.16
CA ALA A 63 -2.69 14.66 -1.88
C ALA A 63 -2.63 14.28 -0.38
N ASP A 64 -2.90 15.24 0.52
CA ASP A 64 -2.85 15.00 1.97
C ASP A 64 -4.13 14.33 2.50
N ASP A 65 -5.28 14.65 1.90
CA ASP A 65 -6.56 14.01 2.17
C ASP A 65 -7.24 13.66 0.83
N PRO A 66 -7.05 12.44 0.31
CA PRO A 66 -7.47 12.07 -1.03
C PRO A 66 -8.98 12.03 -1.21
N ASP A 67 -9.73 11.85 -0.13
CA ASP A 67 -11.18 11.71 -0.22
C ASP A 67 -11.84 13.09 -0.35
N ALA A 68 -12.90 13.15 -1.14
CA ALA A 68 -13.73 14.33 -1.23
C ALA A 68 -14.57 14.54 0.03
N GLY A 69 -15.13 15.75 0.14
CA GLY A 69 -16.20 16.03 1.08
C GLY A 69 -17.42 15.13 0.84
N ILE A 70 -18.14 14.84 1.91
CA ILE A 70 -19.23 13.84 1.95
C ILE A 70 -20.33 14.13 0.93
N LEU A 71 -20.70 15.39 0.71
CA LEU A 71 -21.84 15.77 -0.13
C LEU A 71 -21.40 16.03 -1.57
N LEU A 72 -20.36 16.83 -1.75
CA LEU A 72 -19.95 17.33 -3.05
C LEU A 72 -18.43 17.31 -3.16
N GLY A 73 -17.93 16.72 -4.25
CA GLY A 73 -16.53 16.81 -4.61
C GLY A 73 -15.99 15.53 -5.23
N ASN A 74 -14.92 15.67 -6.01
CA ASN A 74 -14.24 14.56 -6.64
C ASN A 74 -13.07 14.09 -5.77
N GLY A 75 -12.85 12.79 -5.75
CA GLY A 75 -11.67 12.22 -5.12
C GLY A 75 -10.38 12.64 -5.83
N TYR A 76 -9.28 12.63 -5.09
CA TYR A 76 -7.98 13.03 -5.62
C TYR A 76 -7.44 12.01 -6.61
N SER A 77 -6.98 12.50 -7.76
CA SER A 77 -6.30 11.69 -8.77
C SER A 77 -4.80 11.81 -8.61
N TRP A 78 -4.15 10.69 -8.34
CA TRP A 78 -2.70 10.64 -8.15
C TRP A 78 -1.95 10.74 -9.48
N THR A 79 -0.76 11.29 -9.40
CA THR A 79 0.18 11.38 -10.53
C THR A 79 1.58 10.98 -10.07
N ALA A 80 2.51 10.90 -11.03
CA ALA A 80 3.92 10.67 -10.74
C ALA A 80 4.53 11.71 -9.79
N GLN A 81 4.05 12.96 -9.84
CA GLN A 81 4.60 14.05 -9.03
C GLN A 81 4.00 14.12 -7.64
N SER A 82 2.75 13.68 -7.47
CA SER A 82 2.05 13.77 -6.19
C SER A 82 2.15 12.50 -5.37
N CYS A 83 2.35 11.33 -5.99
CA CYS A 83 2.48 10.07 -5.26
C CYS A 83 3.87 9.97 -4.60
N PRO A 84 3.96 9.99 -3.25
CA PRO A 84 5.25 10.08 -2.57
C PRO A 84 6.09 8.81 -2.67
N SER A 85 5.45 7.63 -2.68
CA SER A 85 6.10 6.34 -2.93
C SER A 85 5.08 5.21 -3.10
N GLY A 86 5.48 4.13 -3.76
CA GLY A 86 4.66 2.92 -3.90
C GLY A 86 3.44 3.13 -4.79
N SER A 87 2.37 2.40 -4.49
CA SER A 87 1.08 2.49 -5.18
C SER A 87 0.16 3.48 -4.47
N CYS A 88 -0.38 4.45 -5.20
CA CYS A 88 -1.31 5.44 -4.64
C CYS A 88 -2.74 5.17 -5.11
N THR A 89 -3.64 4.90 -4.17
CA THR A 89 -5.06 4.64 -4.48
C THR A 89 -5.80 5.96 -4.63
N GLY A 90 -6.52 6.12 -5.74
CA GLY A 90 -7.36 7.28 -6.01
C GLY A 90 -8.39 7.51 -4.92
N GLY A 91 -8.63 8.77 -4.60
CA GLY A 91 -9.56 9.15 -3.54
C GLY A 91 -11.03 8.89 -3.92
N ARG A 92 -11.89 8.76 -2.91
CA ARG A 92 -13.33 8.58 -3.10
C ARG A 92 -14.02 9.91 -3.38
N GLY A 93 -15.01 9.88 -4.26
CA GLY A 93 -15.92 11.01 -4.50
C GLY A 93 -16.97 11.14 -3.40
N GLY A 94 -17.54 12.33 -3.27
CA GLY A 94 -18.69 12.58 -2.40
C GLY A 94 -19.98 11.96 -2.94
N LEU A 95 -21.11 12.26 -2.29
CA LEU A 95 -22.45 11.84 -2.72
C LEU A 95 -22.69 12.22 -4.18
N VAL A 96 -22.31 13.44 -4.56
CA VAL A 96 -22.15 13.86 -5.95
C VAL A 96 -20.67 14.15 -6.20
N GLY A 97 -20.04 13.29 -6.97
CA GLY A 97 -18.61 13.34 -7.19
C GLY A 97 -18.07 12.06 -7.81
N SER A 98 -17.06 12.22 -8.64
CA SER A 98 -16.34 11.09 -9.23
C SER A 98 -15.18 10.66 -8.34
N GLY A 99 -14.84 9.38 -8.38
CA GLY A 99 -13.61 8.88 -7.77
C GLY A 99 -12.37 9.34 -8.54
N GLY A 100 -11.25 9.46 -7.83
CA GLY A 100 -9.97 9.85 -8.41
C GLY A 100 -9.21 8.67 -9.03
N ALA A 101 -8.29 8.95 -9.95
CA ALA A 101 -7.42 7.92 -10.53
C ALA A 101 -6.34 7.45 -9.53
N GLY A 102 -6.08 6.15 -9.54
CA GLY A 102 -4.91 5.57 -8.88
C GLY A 102 -3.62 5.76 -9.69
N TYR A 103 -2.48 5.52 -9.06
CA TYR A 103 -1.16 5.59 -9.68
C TYR A 103 -0.25 4.45 -9.22
N ASN A 104 0.65 4.00 -10.10
CA ASN A 104 1.64 2.96 -9.84
C ASN A 104 1.04 1.66 -9.28
N GLY A 105 0.07 1.10 -9.99
CA GLY A 105 -0.68 -0.08 -9.55
C GLY A 105 -1.73 0.19 -8.47
N GLY A 106 -1.89 1.45 -8.03
CA GLY A 106 -2.94 1.83 -7.08
C GLY A 106 -4.33 1.79 -7.71
N ASN A 107 -5.34 1.43 -6.92
CA ASN A 107 -6.71 1.34 -7.42
C ASN A 107 -7.30 2.72 -7.71
N GLY A 108 -8.28 2.78 -8.59
CA GLY A 108 -9.14 3.94 -8.76
C GLY A 108 -10.09 4.10 -7.58
N GLY A 109 -10.48 5.33 -7.28
CA GLY A 109 -11.44 5.64 -6.24
C GLY A 109 -12.88 5.42 -6.69
N ASN A 110 -13.78 5.17 -5.73
CA ASN A 110 -15.19 4.99 -6.01
C ASN A 110 -15.94 6.33 -6.01
N ALA A 111 -16.99 6.44 -6.82
CA ALA A 111 -17.97 7.51 -6.69
C ALA A 111 -19.00 7.19 -5.59
N GLY A 112 -19.72 8.21 -5.13
CA GLY A 112 -20.83 8.06 -4.18
C GLY A 112 -22.13 7.65 -4.86
N TRP A 113 -23.11 8.54 -4.89
CA TRP A 113 -24.42 8.28 -5.50
C TRP A 113 -24.45 8.65 -6.97
N PHE A 114 -23.74 9.72 -7.32
CA PHE A 114 -23.66 10.25 -8.67
C PHE A 114 -22.21 10.56 -9.01
N GLY A 115 -21.73 10.03 -10.13
CA GLY A 115 -20.36 10.25 -10.60
C GLY A 115 -19.72 8.97 -11.12
N ASN A 116 -18.55 9.08 -11.74
CA ASN A 116 -17.87 7.92 -12.31
C ASN A 116 -16.79 7.41 -11.36
N GLY A 117 -16.53 6.11 -11.39
CA GLY A 117 -15.38 5.53 -10.74
C GLY A 117 -14.08 6.01 -11.40
N GLY A 118 -13.02 6.12 -10.60
CA GLY A 118 -11.70 6.50 -11.07
C GLY A 118 -10.98 5.33 -11.76
N ALA A 119 -10.06 5.63 -12.67
CA ALA A 119 -9.23 4.59 -13.29
C ALA A 119 -8.21 4.02 -12.29
N GLY A 120 -7.95 2.72 -12.38
CA GLY A 120 -6.81 2.09 -11.74
C GLY A 120 -5.51 2.56 -12.39
N GLY A 121 -4.45 2.71 -11.60
CA GLY A 121 -3.15 3.15 -12.07
C GLY A 121 -2.36 2.01 -12.72
N ASP A 122 -1.69 2.31 -13.83
CA ASP A 122 -0.74 1.38 -14.44
C ASP A 122 0.43 1.13 -13.49
N ALA A 123 0.95 -0.10 -13.46
CA ALA A 123 2.15 -0.40 -12.68
C ALA A 123 3.38 0.26 -13.30
N GLN A 124 4.19 0.95 -12.49
CA GLN A 124 5.42 1.61 -12.94
C GLN A 124 6.66 0.75 -12.71
N THR A 125 6.53 -0.36 -11.98
CA THR A 125 7.63 -1.30 -11.73
C THR A 125 7.49 -2.55 -12.61
N PRO A 126 8.62 -3.10 -13.10
CA PRO A 126 8.58 -4.37 -13.83
C PRO A 126 7.94 -5.49 -12.98
N GLY A 127 7.07 -6.29 -13.60
CA GLY A 127 6.29 -7.34 -12.96
C GLY A 127 5.19 -6.84 -12.01
N GLY A 128 5.03 -5.53 -11.81
CA GLY A 128 4.02 -4.96 -10.92
C GLY A 128 2.60 -5.11 -11.47
N ALA A 129 1.62 -5.36 -10.59
CA ALA A 129 0.22 -5.45 -11.01
C ALA A 129 -0.40 -4.06 -11.25
N GLY A 130 -1.25 -3.96 -12.27
CA GLY A 130 -2.08 -2.78 -12.51
C GLY A 130 -3.20 -2.66 -11.48
N GLY A 131 -3.62 -1.43 -11.19
CA GLY A 131 -4.67 -1.15 -10.22
C GLY A 131 -6.06 -1.48 -10.76
N VAL A 132 -6.98 -1.84 -9.87
CA VAL A 132 -8.40 -2.05 -10.21
C VAL A 132 -9.10 -0.70 -10.39
N GLY A 133 -9.97 -0.58 -11.37
CA GLY A 133 -10.84 0.58 -11.56
C GLY A 133 -11.88 0.73 -10.44
N GLY A 134 -12.26 1.96 -10.13
CA GLY A 134 -13.24 2.25 -9.08
C GLY A 134 -14.68 2.06 -9.56
N THR A 135 -15.59 1.86 -8.61
CA THR A 135 -17.03 1.73 -8.89
C THR A 135 -17.67 3.09 -9.19
N GLY A 136 -18.57 3.12 -10.18
CA GLY A 136 -19.42 4.27 -10.50
C GLY A 136 -20.51 4.55 -9.47
N GLY A 137 -21.17 5.70 -9.61
CA GLY A 137 -22.16 6.19 -8.66
C GLY A 137 -23.39 5.28 -8.58
N LEU A 138 -23.93 5.10 -7.37
CA LEU A 138 -25.04 4.20 -7.07
C LEU A 138 -26.22 4.34 -8.04
N PHE A 139 -26.61 5.57 -8.37
CA PHE A 139 -27.78 5.86 -9.20
C PHE A 139 -27.41 6.27 -10.64
N ILE A 140 -26.29 6.96 -10.81
CA ILE A 140 -25.78 7.38 -12.12
C ILE A 140 -24.26 7.35 -12.09
N GLY A 141 -23.67 6.67 -13.07
CA GLY A 141 -22.23 6.63 -13.25
C GLY A 141 -21.72 5.34 -13.89
N SER A 142 -20.57 5.45 -14.53
CA SER A 142 -19.77 4.33 -15.03
C SER A 142 -18.69 3.92 -14.04
N GLY A 143 -18.28 2.66 -14.08
CA GLY A 143 -17.05 2.23 -13.45
C GLY A 143 -15.82 2.85 -14.13
N GLY A 144 -14.67 2.77 -13.46
CA GLY A 144 -13.39 3.18 -14.01
C GLY A 144 -12.67 2.03 -14.70
N ASN A 145 -11.77 2.32 -15.64
CA ASN A 145 -10.94 1.29 -16.25
C ASN A 145 -9.92 0.73 -15.25
N GLY A 146 -9.52 -0.53 -15.40
CA GLY A 146 -8.34 -1.07 -14.72
C GLY A 146 -7.04 -0.56 -15.35
N GLY A 147 -5.97 -0.54 -14.57
CA GLY A 147 -4.63 -0.18 -15.04
C GLY A 147 -3.91 -1.37 -15.67
N ALA A 148 -2.97 -1.11 -16.57
CA ALA A 148 -2.08 -2.12 -17.12
C ALA A 148 -1.07 -2.63 -16.08
N GLY A 149 -0.71 -3.91 -16.20
CA GLY A 149 0.42 -4.46 -15.46
C GLY A 149 1.76 -4.02 -16.05
N GLY A 150 2.80 -4.07 -15.24
CA GLY A 150 4.15 -3.64 -15.60
C GLY A 150 4.80 -4.62 -16.58
N ALA A 151 5.75 -4.13 -17.38
CA ALA A 151 6.51 -5.00 -18.28
C ALA A 151 7.32 -6.06 -17.52
N ALA A 152 7.77 -7.10 -18.22
CA ALA A 152 8.69 -8.08 -17.66
C ALA A 152 10.03 -7.44 -17.21
N ALA A 153 10.61 -7.97 -16.13
CA ALA A 153 11.91 -7.49 -15.61
C ALA A 153 13.13 -7.96 -16.43
N GLY A 154 12.92 -8.73 -17.51
CA GLY A 154 13.96 -9.29 -18.37
C GLY A 154 13.36 -10.17 -19.47
N ALA A 155 14.20 -10.68 -20.37
CA ALA A 155 13.76 -11.48 -21.52
C ALA A 155 13.00 -12.76 -21.14
N ASP A 156 13.33 -13.34 -19.98
CA ASP A 156 12.70 -14.54 -19.44
C ASP A 156 11.71 -14.24 -18.29
N GLY A 157 11.42 -12.96 -18.03
CA GLY A 157 10.51 -12.55 -16.97
C GLY A 157 9.06 -12.49 -17.43
N ASP A 158 8.13 -12.72 -16.52
CA ASP A 158 6.71 -12.44 -16.75
C ASP A 158 6.40 -10.96 -16.53
N GLY A 159 5.49 -10.42 -17.36
CA GLY A 159 4.86 -9.14 -17.08
C GLY A 159 3.90 -9.23 -15.89
N GLY A 160 3.61 -8.08 -15.30
CA GLY A 160 2.60 -7.98 -14.27
C GLY A 160 1.19 -8.14 -14.84
N ALA A 161 0.26 -8.61 -14.00
CA ALA A 161 -1.14 -8.70 -14.37
C ALA A 161 -1.78 -7.31 -14.50
N GLY A 162 -2.65 -7.14 -15.49
CA GLY A 162 -3.53 -5.96 -15.55
C GLY A 162 -4.58 -5.97 -14.44
N GLY A 163 -5.04 -4.79 -14.08
CA GLY A 163 -6.15 -4.58 -13.18
C GLY A 163 -7.50 -4.76 -13.87
N ARG A 164 -8.51 -5.15 -13.10
CA ARG A 164 -9.90 -5.24 -13.58
C ARG A 164 -10.50 -3.84 -13.74
N GLY A 165 -11.44 -3.70 -14.67
CA GLY A 165 -12.36 -2.56 -14.67
C GLY A 165 -13.19 -2.51 -13.38
N GLY A 166 -13.76 -1.35 -13.12
CA GLY A 166 -14.66 -1.09 -12.01
C GLY A 166 -16.12 -1.30 -12.43
N ASP A 167 -16.97 -1.57 -11.44
CA ASP A 167 -18.38 -1.81 -11.69
C ASP A 167 -19.15 -0.51 -11.95
N THR A 168 -20.26 -0.62 -12.66
CA THR A 168 -21.32 0.41 -12.59
C THR A 168 -22.01 0.34 -11.22
N GLY A 169 -22.58 1.46 -10.75
CA GLY A 169 -23.26 1.46 -9.45
C GLY A 169 -24.46 0.52 -9.41
N LEU A 170 -24.74 -0.04 -8.22
CA LEU A 170 -25.73 -1.12 -8.03
C LEU A 170 -27.14 -0.81 -8.57
N LEU A 171 -27.54 0.46 -8.60
CA LEU A 171 -28.84 0.93 -9.05
C LEU A 171 -28.73 1.83 -10.28
N SER A 172 -27.58 1.82 -10.96
CA SER A 172 -27.29 2.76 -12.04
C SER A 172 -28.17 2.48 -13.24
N VAL A 173 -29.01 3.45 -13.61
CA VAL A 173 -29.92 3.37 -14.76
C VAL A 173 -29.19 3.73 -16.06
N LEU A 174 -28.07 4.45 -15.95
CA LEU A 174 -27.24 4.93 -17.04
C LEU A 174 -25.76 4.80 -16.65
N GLY A 175 -25.13 3.69 -17.03
CA GLY A 175 -23.70 3.43 -16.84
C GLY A 175 -23.19 2.37 -17.81
N LEU A 176 -22.00 2.58 -18.38
CA LEU A 176 -21.24 1.56 -19.12
C LEU A 176 -20.12 1.08 -18.21
N GLY A 177 -19.95 -0.24 -18.08
CA GLY A 177 -18.86 -0.87 -17.30
C GLY A 177 -17.70 -1.26 -18.20
#